data_AF-A0A6J4I229-F1
#
_entry.id   AF-A0A6J4I229-F1
#
_cell.length_a   1.000
_cell.length_b   1.000
_cell.length_c   1.000
_cell.angle_alpha   90.00
_cell.angle_beta   90.00
_cell.angle_gamma   90.00
#
_symmetry.space_group_name_H-M   'P 1'
#
loop_
_entity.id
_entity.type
_entity.pdbx_description
1 polymer ?
#
loop_
_entity_poly.entity_id
_entity_poly.type
_entity_poly.pdbx_seq_one_letter_code
_entity_poly.pdbx_strand_id
1 'polypeptide(L)'
;MRGSRRAVLALAAALLVLALGALLYGRGRGGPAVALDITATPAAETAVGLSPAQTETVPTAAEEQAATTAAATPTDAAAAEASPETVPATAEPDATPAVAGEPEAGAATIESLNEIILERRDAAELAQAFGRTEELVRVARNEPMDVQAGSREVFWVSDIEADRYYTTTATLHLALDRVLMYVEDGIEFDQGALERSARDFNDRIYPRNRELFGEEPNPGVDGDPRITILNARIIGAGGYFSGSDAVPSVVNRYSNEREMFYMNVEQIPLGSDGYSSVLAHEFQHMIEWPETTQAATWFNEGLSQLAEELNGFPESARSTAPAYLANPDIQLTDWAENPSEAIGHYGAAYLFLTYYYEHYGKAADLRQLIREGAGERLQLLSEDAREIRPEVDTFDEI
;
A
#
# COMPACT_ATOMS: atom_id res chain seq x y z
N MET A 1 14.74 -13.44 -13.04
CA MET A 1 13.26 -13.33 -12.94
C MET A 1 12.69 -13.70 -11.56
N ARG A 2 13.45 -13.64 -10.44
CA ARG A 2 12.86 -13.71 -9.08
C ARG A 2 12.63 -12.33 -8.44
N GLY A 3 13.40 -11.31 -8.82
CA GLY A 3 13.33 -9.97 -8.22
C GLY A 3 12.04 -9.19 -8.53
N SER A 4 11.42 -9.39 -9.69
CA SER A 4 10.17 -8.69 -10.07
C SER A 4 8.96 -9.10 -9.23
N ARG A 5 8.98 -10.32 -8.66
CA ARG A 5 7.86 -10.82 -7.85
C ARG A 5 7.69 -10.05 -6.54
N ARG A 6 8.79 -9.66 -5.88
CA ARG A 6 8.72 -8.96 -4.58
C ARG A 6 8.18 -7.54 -4.72
N ALA A 7 8.56 -6.80 -5.76
CA ALA A 7 8.07 -5.44 -5.97
C ALA A 7 6.58 -5.39 -6.38
N VAL A 8 6.12 -6.32 -7.23
CA VAL A 8 4.71 -6.35 -7.67
C VAL A 8 3.79 -6.90 -6.57
N LEU A 9 4.24 -7.87 -5.76
CA LEU A 9 3.43 -8.42 -4.66
C LEU A 9 3.27 -7.46 -3.47
N ALA A 10 4.20 -6.52 -3.25
CA ALA A 10 4.07 -5.48 -2.23
C ALA A 10 2.92 -4.51 -2.58
N LEU A 11 2.98 -3.86 -3.75
CA LEU A 11 1.90 -2.98 -4.23
C LEU A 11 0.55 -3.71 -4.36
N ALA A 12 0.55 -4.99 -4.75
CA ALA A 12 -0.66 -5.80 -4.81
C ALA A 12 -1.36 -5.95 -3.46
N ALA A 13 -0.59 -6.03 -2.36
CA ALA A 13 -1.12 -6.23 -1.02
C ALA A 13 -1.74 -4.95 -0.44
N ALA A 14 -1.15 -3.78 -0.74
CA ALA A 14 -1.63 -2.46 -0.31
C ALA A 14 -3.12 -2.24 -0.60
N LEU A 15 -3.49 -2.55 -1.83
CA LEU A 15 -4.70 -1.99 -2.43
C LEU A 15 -5.89 -2.96 -2.43
N LEU A 16 -5.65 -4.21 -2.03
CA LEU A 16 -6.71 -5.15 -1.63
C LEU A 16 -7.28 -4.79 -0.23
N VAL A 17 -6.45 -4.23 0.65
CA VAL A 17 -6.77 -3.94 2.05
C VAL A 17 -7.73 -2.74 2.20
N LEU A 18 -7.46 -1.64 1.50
CA LEU A 18 -8.32 -0.44 1.50
C LEU A 18 -9.76 -0.76 1.05
N ALA A 19 -9.93 -1.70 0.12
CA ALA A 19 -11.24 -2.15 -0.34
C ALA A 19 -11.98 -3.07 0.65
N LEU A 20 -11.25 -3.90 1.41
CA LEU A 20 -11.83 -4.77 2.45
C LEU A 20 -12.37 -3.96 3.63
N GLY A 21 -11.73 -2.83 3.97
CA GLY A 21 -12.26 -1.86 4.94
C GLY A 21 -13.66 -1.33 4.55
N ALA A 22 -13.83 -0.93 3.29
CA ALA A 22 -15.12 -0.48 2.76
C ALA A 22 -16.19 -1.59 2.77
N LEU A 23 -15.83 -2.84 2.45
CA LEU A 23 -16.76 -3.96 2.40
C LEU A 23 -17.26 -4.41 3.79
N LEU A 24 -16.40 -4.34 4.81
CA LEU A 24 -16.73 -4.76 6.17
C LEU A 24 -17.67 -3.77 6.89
N TYR A 25 -17.60 -2.46 6.55
CA TYR A 25 -18.47 -1.45 7.16
C TYR A 25 -19.92 -1.47 6.64
N GLY A 26 -20.17 -2.12 5.50
CA GLY A 26 -21.51 -2.25 4.89
C GLY A 26 -22.49 -3.20 5.61
N ARG A 27 -22.11 -3.86 6.71
CA ARG A 27 -22.95 -4.83 7.45
C ARG A 27 -22.93 -4.63 8.97
N GLY A 28 -23.45 -3.50 9.44
CA GLY A 28 -23.62 -3.25 10.88
C GLY A 28 -24.65 -4.18 11.57
N ARG A 29 -24.35 -4.58 12.83
CA ARG A 29 -25.35 -5.03 13.83
C ARG A 29 -24.98 -4.62 15.26
N GLY A 30 -25.63 -3.55 15.72
CA GLY A 30 -26.08 -3.28 17.10
C GLY A 30 -25.23 -3.65 18.32
N GLY A 31 -24.69 -2.63 18.97
CA GLY A 31 -24.22 -2.60 20.38
C GLY A 31 -24.28 -1.15 20.91
N PRO A 32 -24.52 -0.89 22.20
CA PRO A 32 -24.97 0.43 22.66
C PRO A 32 -23.85 1.47 22.77
N ALA A 33 -24.14 2.70 22.31
CA ALA A 33 -23.29 3.85 22.53
C ALA A 33 -23.36 4.33 23.99
N VAL A 34 -22.19 4.57 24.60
CA VAL A 34 -22.08 5.34 25.84
C VAL A 34 -22.03 6.82 25.49
N ALA A 35 -22.95 7.60 26.02
CA ALA A 35 -23.02 9.03 25.76
C ALA A 35 -21.95 9.79 26.55
N LEU A 36 -21.29 10.75 25.90
CA LEU A 36 -20.65 11.89 26.56
C LEU A 36 -21.32 13.18 26.08
N ASP A 37 -21.85 13.90 27.07
CA ASP A 37 -22.75 15.04 26.92
C ASP A 37 -21.95 16.34 26.85
N ILE A 38 -22.15 17.13 25.78
CA ILE A 38 -21.78 18.54 25.76
C ILE A 38 -22.99 19.36 25.30
N THR A 39 -23.53 20.10 26.25
CA THR A 39 -24.77 20.88 26.14
C THR A 39 -24.61 22.19 25.36
N ALA A 40 -25.47 22.43 24.37
CA ALA A 40 -25.91 23.78 23.97
C ALA A 40 -27.29 23.74 23.28
N THR A 41 -28.20 24.63 23.67
CA THR A 41 -29.62 24.71 23.21
C THR A 41 -30.16 26.12 23.54
N PRO A 42 -31.35 26.55 23.06
CA PRO A 42 -32.04 26.30 21.78
C PRO A 42 -32.67 27.57 21.13
N ALA A 43 -33.22 27.44 19.92
CA ALA A 43 -34.47 28.10 19.46
C ALA A 43 -35.00 27.33 18.22
N ALA A 44 -36.12 26.59 18.32
CA ALA A 44 -37.48 26.95 17.87
C ALA A 44 -37.67 26.93 16.32
N GLU A 45 -38.73 26.38 15.70
CA GLU A 45 -40.08 26.00 16.19
C GLU A 45 -40.84 25.00 15.25
N THR A 46 -41.81 24.23 15.80
CA THR A 46 -42.97 23.51 15.13
C THR A 46 -42.75 22.55 13.92
N ALA A 47 -42.96 21.22 14.06
CA ALA A 47 -44.22 20.43 13.93
C ALA A 47 -44.72 20.29 12.46
N VAL A 48 -44.97 19.11 11.83
CA VAL A 48 -45.81 17.91 12.13
C VAL A 48 -45.45 16.76 11.13
N GLY A 49 -45.61 15.44 11.33
CA GLY A 49 -45.90 14.62 12.53
C GLY A 49 -47.12 13.65 12.50
N LEU A 50 -47.05 12.44 11.88
CA LEU A 50 -48.01 11.30 12.04
C LEU A 50 -47.43 9.92 11.54
N SER A 51 -47.98 8.80 12.04
CA SER A 51 -47.65 7.36 11.79
C SER A 51 -48.98 6.54 11.87
N PRO A 52 -49.10 5.17 11.87
CA PRO A 52 -48.16 4.06 11.61
C PRO A 52 -48.71 2.85 10.77
N ALA A 53 -47.91 1.76 10.67
CA ALA A 53 -48.28 0.34 10.41
C ALA A 53 -48.67 -0.08 8.95
N GLN A 54 -48.59 -1.35 8.48
CA GLN A 54 -48.38 -2.71 9.06
C GLN A 54 -47.39 -3.49 8.14
N THR A 55 -46.47 -4.37 8.56
CA THR A 55 -46.58 -5.78 9.05
C THR A 55 -47.49 -6.73 8.26
N GLU A 56 -46.91 -7.64 7.43
CA GLU A 56 -47.31 -9.07 7.35
C GLU A 56 -46.37 -9.95 6.47
N THR A 57 -45.84 -11.00 7.11
CA THR A 57 -45.66 -12.41 6.69
C THR A 57 -44.94 -12.88 5.41
N VAL A 58 -44.02 -13.83 5.62
CA VAL A 58 -43.44 -14.78 4.66
C VAL A 58 -44.24 -16.10 4.66
N PRO A 59 -44.21 -16.87 3.55
CA PRO A 59 -44.13 -18.33 3.69
C PRO A 59 -43.00 -18.99 2.86
N THR A 60 -42.53 -20.12 3.39
CA THR A 60 -41.42 -20.95 2.90
C THR A 60 -41.88 -21.99 1.87
N ALA A 61 -40.99 -22.39 0.95
CA ALA A 61 -41.03 -23.69 0.26
C ALA A 61 -39.59 -24.22 0.06
N ALA A 62 -39.41 -25.55 -0.02
CA ALA A 62 -38.10 -26.21 -0.04
C ALA A 62 -38.10 -27.48 -0.91
N GLU A 63 -36.96 -27.78 -1.54
CA GLU A 63 -36.51 -29.05 -2.15
C GLU A 63 -34.96 -29.02 -1.99
N GLU A 64 -34.22 -29.96 -1.37
CA GLU A 64 -34.14 -31.44 -1.43
C GLU A 64 -33.12 -31.98 -2.47
N GLN A 65 -31.93 -32.35 -1.98
CA GLN A 65 -31.09 -33.53 -2.32
C GLN A 65 -29.75 -33.39 -1.54
N ALA A 66 -29.27 -34.29 -0.67
CA ALA A 66 -29.12 -35.74 -0.67
C ALA A 66 -27.80 -36.24 -1.33
N ALA A 67 -26.75 -36.43 -0.52
CA ALA A 67 -25.67 -37.41 -0.77
C ALA A 67 -24.92 -37.73 0.54
N THR A 68 -24.69 -39.02 0.79
CA THR A 68 -24.01 -39.55 1.98
C THR A 68 -22.76 -40.33 1.56
N THR A 69 -21.66 -40.26 2.31
CA THR A 69 -20.66 -41.35 2.32
C THR A 69 -20.02 -41.45 3.71
N ALA A 70 -19.74 -42.68 4.14
CA ALA A 70 -19.49 -43.00 5.55
C ALA A 70 -18.00 -42.97 5.94
N ALA A 71 -17.76 -42.73 7.23
CA ALA A 71 -16.47 -42.96 7.88
C ALA A 71 -16.25 -44.45 8.20
N ALA A 72 -14.98 -44.84 8.37
CA ALA A 72 -14.60 -46.16 8.86
C ALA A 72 -13.71 -46.04 10.11
N THR A 73 -14.04 -46.82 11.13
CA THR A 73 -13.28 -46.98 12.38
C THR A 73 -12.74 -48.40 12.46
N PRO A 74 -11.58 -48.62 13.11
CA PRO A 74 -11.51 -49.63 14.17
C PRO A 74 -10.77 -49.09 15.39
N THR A 75 -11.33 -49.15 16.61
CA THR A 75 -11.53 -50.33 17.49
C THR A 75 -10.28 -50.69 18.29
N ASP A 76 -10.45 -50.64 19.60
CA ASP A 76 -9.46 -50.79 20.66
C ASP A 76 -9.32 -52.25 21.13
N ALA A 77 -8.12 -52.67 21.57
CA ALA A 77 -7.84 -54.02 22.06
C ALA A 77 -6.61 -54.11 22.99
N ALA A 78 -6.85 -53.85 24.28
CA ALA A 78 -6.25 -54.45 25.49
C ALA A 78 -4.74 -54.80 25.56
N ALA A 79 -4.14 -54.29 26.65
CA ALA A 79 -2.74 -54.47 27.06
C ALA A 79 -2.27 -55.91 27.35
N ALA A 80 -0.95 -56.11 27.25
CA ALA A 80 -0.19 -57.13 27.96
C ALA A 80 1.10 -56.51 28.53
N GLU A 81 1.40 -56.76 29.80
CA GLU A 81 2.58 -56.22 30.48
C GLU A 81 3.86 -56.99 30.12
N ALA A 82 4.98 -56.27 29.98
CA ALA A 82 6.32 -56.82 30.07
C ALA A 82 7.22 -55.85 30.86
N SER A 83 8.04 -56.39 31.76
CA SER A 83 8.91 -55.62 32.69
C SER A 83 10.08 -54.91 31.98
N PRO A 84 10.68 -53.88 32.61
CA PRO A 84 11.54 -52.93 31.92
C PRO A 84 12.94 -53.48 31.62
N GLU A 85 13.40 -53.26 30.38
CA GLU A 85 14.82 -53.37 30.04
C GLU A 85 15.59 -52.17 30.59
N THR A 86 16.75 -52.44 31.19
CA THR A 86 17.60 -51.43 31.82
C THR A 86 18.29 -50.55 30.78
N VAL A 87 17.91 -49.28 30.71
CA VAL A 87 18.62 -48.26 29.93
C VAL A 87 19.98 -47.98 30.58
N PRO A 88 21.11 -48.03 29.83
CA PRO A 88 22.42 -47.63 30.35
C PRO A 88 22.47 -46.13 30.70
N ALA A 89 23.22 -45.78 31.73
CA ALA A 89 23.31 -44.41 32.20
C ALA A 89 24.06 -43.48 31.22
N THR A 90 23.56 -42.24 31.14
CA THR A 90 24.28 -41.00 30.81
C THR A 90 25.30 -41.06 29.67
N ALA A 91 24.88 -40.67 28.47
CA ALA A 91 25.79 -40.02 27.54
C ALA A 91 26.13 -38.61 28.07
N GLU A 92 27.41 -38.27 28.13
CA GLU A 92 27.84 -36.88 28.32
C GLU A 92 27.39 -36.03 27.12
N PRO A 93 27.16 -34.72 27.28
CA PRO A 93 26.83 -33.87 26.14
C PRO A 93 28.03 -33.85 25.18
N ASP A 94 27.81 -34.36 23.97
CA ASP A 94 28.80 -34.32 22.90
C ASP A 94 29.26 -32.87 22.69
N ALA A 95 30.58 -32.66 22.62
CA ALA A 95 31.13 -31.31 22.57
C ALA A 95 30.63 -30.59 21.32
N THR A 96 30.08 -29.39 21.49
CA THR A 96 29.73 -28.48 20.40
C THR A 96 30.88 -28.46 19.39
N PRO A 97 30.64 -28.68 18.08
CA PRO A 97 31.69 -28.61 17.09
C PRO A 97 32.34 -27.23 17.17
N ALA A 98 33.59 -27.18 17.64
CA ALA A 98 34.34 -25.94 17.64
C ALA A 98 34.48 -25.50 16.19
N VAL A 99 33.95 -24.31 15.87
CA VAL A 99 34.10 -23.70 14.53
C VAL A 99 35.58 -23.38 14.35
N ALA A 100 36.29 -24.34 13.75
CA ALA A 100 37.72 -24.27 13.55
C ALA A 100 38.01 -23.49 12.26
N GLY A 101 38.16 -22.19 12.39
CA GLY A 101 38.57 -21.29 11.33
C GLY A 101 38.34 -19.85 11.73
N GLU A 102 39.40 -19.03 11.73
CA GLU A 102 39.21 -17.59 11.51
C GLU A 102 38.51 -17.42 10.15
N PRO A 103 37.59 -16.44 10.00
CA PRO A 103 36.99 -16.17 8.70
C PRO A 103 38.11 -15.91 7.67
N GLU A 104 37.99 -16.49 6.48
CA GLU A 104 38.98 -16.28 5.41
C GLU A 104 39.23 -14.78 5.23
N ALA A 105 40.48 -14.39 5.02
CA ALA A 105 40.84 -12.99 4.81
C ALA A 105 40.19 -12.46 3.52
N GLY A 106 39.03 -11.82 3.65
CA GLY A 106 38.14 -11.44 2.54
C GLY A 106 36.68 -11.86 2.70
N ALA A 107 36.32 -12.64 3.72
CA ALA A 107 34.93 -12.90 4.08
C ALA A 107 34.28 -11.62 4.65
N ALA A 108 33.14 -11.21 4.11
CA ALA A 108 32.43 -10.03 4.58
C ALA A 108 31.91 -10.25 6.02
N THR A 109 32.28 -9.35 6.92
CA THR A 109 31.67 -9.23 8.26
C THR A 109 30.27 -8.63 8.14
N ILE A 110 29.39 -8.83 9.13
CA ILE A 110 28.07 -8.18 9.17
C ILE A 110 28.22 -6.65 9.07
N GLU A 111 29.21 -6.08 9.76
CA GLU A 111 29.58 -4.67 9.65
C GLU A 111 29.90 -4.26 8.21
N SER A 112 30.77 -5.00 7.51
CA SER A 112 31.08 -4.70 6.10
C SER A 112 29.92 -4.94 5.13
N LEU A 113 28.98 -5.85 5.45
CA LEU A 113 27.76 -6.05 4.67
C LEU A 113 26.78 -4.87 4.86
N ASN A 114 26.68 -4.35 6.08
CA ASN A 114 25.88 -3.15 6.39
C ASN A 114 26.49 -1.88 5.78
N GLU A 115 27.80 -1.86 5.53
CA GLU A 115 28.49 -0.79 4.77
C GLU A 115 28.34 -0.91 3.24
N ILE A 116 27.82 -2.03 2.70
CA ILE A 116 27.58 -2.14 1.24
C ILE A 116 26.42 -1.25 0.83
N ILE A 117 26.76 -0.13 0.19
CA ILE A 117 25.80 0.64 -0.61
C ILE A 117 25.44 -0.20 -1.85
N LEU A 118 24.27 -0.84 -1.82
CA LEU A 118 23.70 -1.50 -2.98
C LEU A 118 23.36 -0.45 -4.05
N GLU A 119 23.96 -0.56 -5.23
CA GLU A 119 23.67 0.33 -6.36
C GLU A 119 22.17 0.36 -6.68
N ARG A 120 21.66 1.56 -6.97
CA ARG A 120 20.25 1.83 -7.27
C ARG A 120 19.79 0.94 -8.43
N ARG A 121 18.62 0.31 -8.28
CA ARG A 121 17.98 -0.51 -9.33
C ARG A 121 17.20 0.34 -10.31
N ASP A 122 17.89 1.28 -10.95
CA ASP A 122 17.32 2.15 -11.97
C ASP A 122 17.01 1.34 -13.25
N ALA A 123 15.76 1.36 -13.69
CA ALA A 123 15.32 0.55 -14.83
C ALA A 123 15.97 0.96 -16.16
N ALA A 124 16.29 2.24 -16.37
CA ALA A 124 16.92 2.73 -17.59
C ALA A 124 18.42 2.38 -17.61
N GLU A 125 19.11 2.51 -16.47
CA GLU A 125 20.51 2.07 -16.32
C GLU A 125 20.62 0.54 -16.52
N LEU A 126 19.70 -0.23 -15.93
CA LEU A 126 19.62 -1.69 -16.13
C LEU A 126 19.31 -2.06 -17.59
N ALA A 127 18.42 -1.32 -18.27
CA ALA A 127 18.12 -1.56 -19.68
C ALA A 127 19.36 -1.34 -20.57
N GLN A 128 20.15 -0.31 -20.31
CA GLN A 128 21.41 -0.11 -21.03
C GLN A 128 22.45 -1.18 -20.67
N ALA A 129 22.68 -1.42 -19.38
CA ALA A 129 23.70 -2.35 -18.88
C ALA A 129 23.50 -3.79 -19.37
N PHE A 130 22.25 -4.24 -19.53
CA PHE A 130 21.90 -5.55 -20.06
C PHE A 130 21.61 -5.56 -21.58
N GLY A 131 21.94 -4.48 -22.31
CA GLY A 131 21.88 -4.43 -23.78
C GLY A 131 20.46 -4.45 -24.36
N ARG A 132 19.46 -4.01 -23.59
CA ARG A 132 18.09 -3.77 -24.07
C ARG A 132 17.99 -2.47 -24.86
N THR A 133 18.78 -1.47 -24.47
CA THR A 133 19.00 -0.22 -25.22
C THR A 133 20.49 -0.02 -25.47
N GLU A 134 20.86 0.66 -26.56
CA GLU A 134 22.27 1.01 -26.85
C GLU A 134 22.70 2.22 -25.99
N GLU A 135 21.79 3.17 -25.80
CA GLU A 135 21.98 4.39 -25.01
C GLU A 135 21.10 4.41 -23.76
N LEU A 136 21.41 5.31 -22.82
CA LEU A 136 20.61 5.55 -21.62
C LEU A 136 19.39 6.41 -21.98
N VAL A 137 18.23 5.77 -22.17
CA VAL A 137 16.98 6.47 -22.54
C VAL A 137 16.12 6.65 -21.29
N ARG A 138 15.93 7.90 -20.85
CA ARG A 138 15.14 8.26 -19.66
C ARG A 138 13.83 8.98 -19.95
N VAL A 139 13.73 9.61 -21.12
CA VAL A 139 12.60 10.47 -21.52
C VAL A 139 12.01 9.91 -22.81
N ALA A 140 10.70 9.72 -22.84
CA ALA A 140 9.95 9.29 -24.02
C ALA A 140 9.59 10.49 -24.92
N ARG A 141 9.29 11.64 -24.32
CA ARG A 141 8.86 12.86 -25.01
C ARG A 141 9.27 14.11 -24.21
N ASN A 142 9.53 15.22 -24.91
CA ASN A 142 10.04 16.47 -24.32
C ASN A 142 9.03 17.63 -24.36
N GLU A 143 7.79 17.35 -24.73
CA GLU A 143 6.72 18.34 -24.96
C GLU A 143 5.40 17.76 -24.44
N PRO A 144 4.53 18.53 -23.77
CA PRO A 144 3.29 18.04 -23.18
C PRO A 144 2.36 17.32 -24.17
N MET A 145 1.45 16.49 -23.66
CA MET A 145 0.40 15.85 -24.45
C MET A 145 -0.58 16.88 -25.03
N ASP A 146 -0.69 16.93 -26.36
CA ASP A 146 -1.73 17.67 -27.10
C ASP A 146 -3.07 16.91 -27.02
N VAL A 147 -3.66 16.90 -25.82
CA VAL A 147 -4.92 16.20 -25.51
C VAL A 147 -5.96 17.16 -24.96
N GLN A 148 -7.22 16.89 -25.30
CA GLN A 148 -8.39 17.66 -24.90
C GLN A 148 -9.52 16.71 -24.48
N ALA A 149 -10.57 17.21 -23.83
CA ALA A 149 -11.72 16.39 -23.47
C ALA A 149 -12.32 15.71 -24.73
N GLY A 150 -12.52 14.39 -24.66
CA GLY A 150 -12.89 13.53 -25.79
C GLY A 150 -11.72 12.84 -26.51
N SER A 151 -10.46 13.18 -26.21
CA SER A 151 -9.29 12.42 -26.67
C SER A 151 -9.34 10.98 -26.15
N ARG A 152 -9.05 9.99 -27.00
CA ARG A 152 -9.06 8.56 -26.65
C ARG A 152 -7.67 7.98 -26.79
N GLU A 153 -7.24 7.27 -25.76
CA GLU A 153 -5.92 6.66 -25.64
C GLU A 153 -6.05 5.18 -25.25
N VAL A 154 -5.03 4.39 -25.60
CA VAL A 154 -4.92 2.99 -25.18
C VAL A 154 -3.87 2.91 -24.07
N PHE A 155 -4.26 2.29 -22.96
CA PHE A 155 -3.40 2.13 -21.80
C PHE A 155 -3.08 0.66 -21.55
N TRP A 156 -1.84 0.36 -21.16
CA TRP A 156 -1.51 -0.89 -20.48
C TRP A 156 -2.01 -0.85 -19.04
N VAL A 157 -2.52 -1.97 -18.54
CA VAL A 157 -3.01 -2.15 -17.17
C VAL A 157 -2.51 -3.49 -16.64
N SER A 158 -2.20 -3.55 -15.35
CA SER A 158 -1.78 -4.77 -14.67
C SER A 158 -3.00 -5.55 -14.18
N ASP A 159 -3.08 -6.83 -14.52
CA ASP A 159 -3.92 -7.82 -13.86
C ASP A 159 -3.06 -8.44 -12.75
N ILE A 160 -3.25 -7.92 -11.54
CA ILE A 160 -2.38 -8.14 -10.39
C ILE A 160 -2.52 -9.58 -9.88
N GLU A 161 -3.73 -10.15 -9.92
CA GLU A 161 -3.98 -11.54 -9.49
C GLU A 161 -3.32 -12.55 -10.43
N ALA A 162 -3.24 -12.24 -11.73
CA ALA A 162 -2.71 -13.16 -12.75
C ALA A 162 -1.27 -12.86 -13.22
N ASP A 163 -0.55 -11.90 -12.61
CA ASP A 163 0.83 -11.48 -12.95
C ASP A 163 1.02 -11.24 -14.46
N ARG A 164 0.09 -10.47 -15.07
CA ARG A 164 0.05 -10.20 -16.51
C ARG A 164 -0.44 -8.78 -16.84
N TYR A 165 -0.17 -8.34 -18.06
CA TYR A 165 -0.66 -7.05 -18.56
C TYR A 165 -1.72 -7.24 -19.64
N TYR A 166 -2.72 -6.34 -19.65
CA TYR A 166 -3.72 -6.20 -20.70
C TYR A 166 -3.81 -4.73 -21.14
N THR A 167 -4.53 -4.46 -22.23
CA THR A 167 -4.80 -3.10 -22.70
C THR A 167 -6.26 -2.72 -22.50
N THR A 168 -6.51 -1.49 -22.06
CA THR A 168 -7.85 -0.88 -22.07
C THR A 168 -7.84 0.40 -22.91
N THR A 169 -8.99 0.82 -23.42
CA THR A 169 -9.15 2.11 -24.10
C THR A 169 -9.92 3.04 -23.19
N ALA A 170 -9.44 4.27 -23.02
CA ALA A 170 -10.06 5.25 -22.14
C ALA A 170 -10.17 6.62 -22.82
N THR A 171 -11.23 7.35 -22.47
CA THR A 171 -11.50 8.71 -22.93
C THR A 171 -11.09 9.72 -21.86
N LEU A 172 -10.38 10.79 -22.25
CA LEU A 172 -10.11 11.95 -21.39
C LEU A 172 -11.40 12.75 -21.20
N HIS A 173 -11.89 12.83 -19.96
CA HIS A 173 -13.14 13.55 -19.65
C HIS A 173 -12.90 14.93 -19.03
N LEU A 174 -11.78 15.12 -18.32
CA LEU A 174 -11.44 16.40 -17.70
C LEU A 174 -9.92 16.59 -17.66
N ALA A 175 -9.47 17.78 -18.03
CA ALA A 175 -8.10 18.24 -17.83
C ALA A 175 -8.11 19.49 -16.93
N LEU A 176 -7.26 19.49 -15.90
CA LEU A 176 -6.95 20.65 -15.06
C LEU A 176 -5.45 20.95 -15.16
N ASP A 177 -4.98 21.96 -14.44
CA ASP A 177 -3.59 22.44 -14.50
C ASP A 177 -2.54 21.37 -14.14
N ARG A 178 -2.91 20.36 -13.33
CA ARG A 178 -2.01 19.32 -12.81
C ARG A 178 -2.48 17.88 -13.05
N VAL A 179 -3.66 17.68 -13.64
CA VAL A 179 -4.27 16.35 -13.72
C VAL A 179 -5.10 16.12 -15.00
N LEU A 180 -4.98 14.92 -15.55
CA LEU A 180 -5.77 14.40 -16.68
C LEU A 180 -6.62 13.21 -16.23
N MET A 181 -7.94 13.38 -16.22
CA MET A 181 -8.89 12.35 -15.80
C MET A 181 -9.38 11.54 -16.99
N TYR A 182 -8.79 10.37 -17.19
CA TYR A 182 -9.27 9.37 -18.16
C TYR A 182 -10.26 8.42 -17.49
N VAL A 183 -11.27 7.96 -18.25
CA VAL A 183 -12.20 6.90 -17.84
C VAL A 183 -12.25 5.83 -18.93
N GLU A 184 -12.15 4.56 -18.55
CA GLU A 184 -12.30 3.40 -19.43
C GLU A 184 -13.63 3.45 -20.18
N ASP A 185 -13.56 3.19 -21.50
CA ASP A 185 -14.71 3.23 -22.38
C ASP A 185 -15.74 2.16 -21.98
N GLY A 186 -16.96 2.59 -21.65
CA GLY A 186 -18.03 1.69 -21.18
C GLY A 186 -18.09 1.52 -19.65
N ILE A 187 -17.46 2.41 -18.89
CA ILE A 187 -17.82 2.67 -17.50
C ILE A 187 -18.82 3.85 -17.46
N GLU A 188 -19.94 3.66 -16.75
CA GLU A 188 -20.90 4.74 -16.44
C GLU A 188 -20.46 5.45 -15.16
N PHE A 189 -20.48 6.79 -15.13
CA PHE A 189 -20.01 7.57 -13.98
C PHE A 189 -20.75 8.92 -13.83
N ASP A 190 -20.72 9.50 -12.63
CA ASP A 190 -21.19 10.88 -12.38
C ASP A 190 -20.09 11.89 -12.75
N GLN A 191 -20.35 12.71 -13.77
CA GLN A 191 -19.44 13.79 -14.17
C GLN A 191 -19.12 14.76 -13.02
N GLY A 192 -20.10 15.03 -12.14
CA GLY A 192 -19.86 15.85 -10.96
C GLY A 192 -18.88 15.22 -9.98
N ALA A 193 -18.92 13.89 -9.82
CA ALA A 193 -18.00 13.12 -8.99
C ALA A 193 -16.58 13.09 -9.58
N LEU A 194 -16.46 12.96 -10.89
CA LEU A 194 -15.18 13.08 -11.59
C LEU A 194 -14.56 14.47 -11.35
N GLU A 195 -15.34 15.54 -11.51
CA GLU A 195 -14.90 16.91 -11.26
C GLU A 195 -14.51 17.17 -9.80
N ARG A 196 -15.26 16.62 -8.82
CA ARG A 196 -14.89 16.69 -7.40
C ARG A 196 -13.55 16.00 -7.16
N SER A 197 -13.37 14.78 -7.65
CA SER A 197 -12.15 13.99 -7.49
C SER A 197 -10.92 14.70 -8.08
N ALA A 198 -11.08 15.22 -9.30
CA ALA A 198 -10.01 15.92 -10.00
C ALA A 198 -9.56 17.19 -9.28
N ARG A 199 -10.52 17.97 -8.77
CA ARG A 199 -10.23 19.17 -7.97
C ARG A 199 -9.59 18.83 -6.63
N ASP A 200 -10.07 17.78 -5.98
CA ASP A 200 -9.52 17.37 -4.70
C ASP A 200 -8.05 16.96 -4.83
N PHE A 201 -7.70 16.27 -5.93
CA PHE A 201 -6.31 16.02 -6.28
C PHE A 201 -5.54 17.31 -6.64
N ASN A 202 -6.03 18.06 -7.64
CA ASN A 202 -5.34 19.23 -8.21
C ASN A 202 -5.11 20.35 -7.18
N ASP A 203 -6.10 20.64 -6.35
CA ASP A 203 -6.19 21.82 -5.50
C ASP A 203 -5.82 21.53 -4.03
N ARG A 204 -6.01 20.30 -3.53
CA ARG A 204 -5.70 19.90 -2.14
C ARG A 204 -4.55 18.89 -2.03
N ILE A 205 -4.69 17.69 -2.59
CA ILE A 205 -3.74 16.59 -2.33
C ILE A 205 -2.37 16.88 -2.96
N TYR A 206 -2.34 17.28 -4.23
CA TYR A 206 -1.09 17.56 -4.94
C TYR A 206 -0.19 18.58 -4.21
N PRO A 207 -0.67 19.79 -3.84
CA PRO A 207 0.18 20.73 -3.12
C PRO A 207 0.53 20.25 -1.71
N ARG A 208 -0.35 19.50 -1.03
CA ARG A 208 -0.12 19.00 0.33
C ARG A 208 0.92 17.88 0.39
N ASN A 209 0.86 16.90 -0.50
CA ASN A 209 1.89 15.86 -0.59
C ASN A 209 3.25 16.47 -0.97
N ARG A 210 3.30 17.44 -1.88
CA ARG A 210 4.54 18.16 -2.20
C ARG A 210 5.05 19.04 -1.05
N GLU A 211 4.17 19.51 -0.15
CA GLU A 211 4.56 20.20 1.08
C GLU A 211 5.21 19.24 2.08
N LEU A 212 4.71 18.00 2.18
CA LEU A 212 5.13 17.01 3.16
C LEU A 212 6.35 16.17 2.72
N PHE A 213 6.28 15.56 1.53
CA PHE A 213 7.15 14.42 1.18
C PHE A 213 8.25 14.74 0.16
N GLY A 214 8.07 15.74 -0.71
CA GLY A 214 9.09 16.07 -1.72
C GLY A 214 8.51 16.64 -3.01
N GLU A 215 9.10 16.26 -4.13
CA GLU A 215 8.62 16.61 -5.47
C GLU A 215 8.67 15.37 -6.36
N GLU A 216 7.64 15.16 -7.16
CA GLU A 216 7.59 14.14 -8.20
C GLU A 216 8.46 14.51 -9.42
N PRO A 217 8.84 13.55 -10.27
CA PRO A 217 9.46 13.84 -11.56
C PRO A 217 8.54 14.73 -12.41
N ASN A 218 8.96 15.98 -12.65
CA ASN A 218 8.15 16.98 -13.35
C ASN A 218 9.05 17.82 -14.28
N PRO A 219 8.84 17.82 -15.62
CA PRO A 219 7.69 17.29 -16.35
C PRO A 219 7.83 15.80 -16.75
N GLY A 220 8.46 14.98 -15.91
CA GLY A 220 8.33 13.52 -16.00
C GLY A 220 8.98 12.86 -17.22
N VAL A 221 8.46 11.67 -17.56
CA VAL A 221 8.94 10.86 -18.70
C VAL A 221 8.38 11.33 -20.06
N ASP A 222 7.22 11.97 -20.08
CA ASP A 222 6.52 12.41 -21.30
C ASP A 222 6.64 13.92 -21.60
N GLY A 223 7.22 14.70 -20.69
CA GLY A 223 7.31 16.15 -20.85
C GLY A 223 6.00 16.88 -20.50
N ASP A 224 5.03 16.22 -19.86
CA ASP A 224 3.80 16.81 -19.38
C ASP A 224 3.83 17.05 -17.86
N PRO A 225 3.59 18.28 -17.37
CA PRO A 225 3.52 18.55 -15.93
C PRO A 225 2.21 18.05 -15.27
N ARG A 226 1.31 17.40 -16.02
CA ARG A 226 0.01 16.89 -15.53
C ARG A 226 0.04 15.39 -15.32
N ILE A 227 -0.25 14.95 -14.10
CA ILE A 227 -0.38 13.53 -13.74
C ILE A 227 -1.62 12.94 -14.43
N THR A 228 -1.49 11.76 -15.02
CA THR A 228 -2.62 11.03 -15.61
C THR A 228 -3.31 10.17 -14.56
N ILE A 229 -4.64 10.23 -14.45
CA ILE A 229 -5.44 9.34 -13.60
C ILE A 229 -6.37 8.52 -14.50
N LEU A 230 -6.11 7.21 -14.56
CA LEU A 230 -6.90 6.25 -15.33
C LEU A 230 -7.94 5.59 -14.41
N ASN A 231 -9.20 5.94 -14.61
CA ASN A 231 -10.34 5.33 -13.94
C ASN A 231 -10.80 4.13 -14.76
N ALA A 232 -10.56 2.92 -14.27
CA ALA A 232 -10.74 1.68 -15.03
C ALA A 232 -11.32 0.55 -14.18
N ARG A 233 -11.61 -0.59 -14.81
CA ARG A 233 -11.83 -1.85 -14.10
C ARG A 233 -10.48 -2.49 -13.85
N ILE A 234 -10.07 -2.59 -12.58
CA ILE A 234 -8.79 -3.16 -12.16
C ILE A 234 -9.03 -4.51 -11.47
N ILE A 235 -8.19 -5.49 -11.78
CA ILE A 235 -8.21 -6.81 -11.15
C ILE A 235 -7.13 -6.83 -10.06
N GLY A 236 -7.54 -7.12 -8.81
CA GLY A 236 -6.65 -7.29 -7.67
C GLY A 236 -6.31 -6.04 -6.84
N ALA A 237 -6.80 -4.83 -7.19
CA ALA A 237 -6.51 -3.61 -6.45
C ALA A 237 -7.59 -2.51 -6.57
N GLY A 238 -7.71 -1.66 -5.55
CA GLY A 238 -8.57 -0.46 -5.51
C GLY A 238 -8.04 0.76 -6.27
N GLY A 239 -6.72 0.82 -6.45
CA GLY A 239 -5.98 1.77 -7.26
C GLY A 239 -4.53 1.27 -7.39
N TYR A 240 -3.60 2.03 -7.97
CA TYR A 240 -2.14 1.90 -7.77
C TYR A 240 -1.36 2.99 -8.54
N PHE A 241 -0.17 3.33 -8.07
CA PHE A 241 0.94 3.93 -8.82
C PHE A 241 1.82 2.83 -9.41
N SER A 242 2.53 3.12 -10.51
CA SER A 242 3.48 2.20 -11.11
C SER A 242 4.65 2.96 -11.73
N GLY A 243 5.82 2.91 -11.08
CA GLY A 243 7.08 3.43 -11.64
C GLY A 243 7.55 2.69 -12.90
N SER A 244 6.86 1.61 -13.29
CA SER A 244 7.03 0.97 -14.60
C SER A 244 6.41 1.77 -15.76
N ASP A 245 5.53 2.73 -15.47
CA ASP A 245 4.92 3.65 -16.42
C ASP A 245 5.73 4.96 -16.56
N ALA A 246 6.46 5.34 -15.51
CA ALA A 246 7.36 6.50 -15.49
C ALA A 246 8.73 6.24 -16.18
N VAL A 247 8.79 5.31 -17.13
CA VAL A 247 10.00 5.02 -17.94
C VAL A 247 9.65 4.80 -19.41
N PRO A 248 10.55 5.06 -20.38
CA PRO A 248 10.27 4.85 -21.79
C PRO A 248 9.88 3.40 -22.13
N SER A 249 9.04 3.21 -23.15
CA SER A 249 8.56 1.91 -23.63
C SER A 249 9.69 0.99 -24.12
N VAL A 250 10.79 1.59 -24.59
CA VAL A 250 12.05 0.88 -24.89
C VAL A 250 12.68 0.28 -23.64
N VAL A 251 12.55 0.92 -22.47
CA VAL A 251 12.99 0.41 -21.16
C VAL A 251 11.99 -0.64 -20.64
N ASN A 252 10.68 -0.34 -20.62
CA ASN A 252 9.64 -1.31 -20.27
C ASN A 252 8.52 -1.35 -21.31
N ARG A 253 8.34 -2.49 -21.97
CA ARG A 253 7.38 -2.65 -23.09
C ARG A 253 5.90 -2.46 -22.71
N TYR A 254 5.59 -2.50 -21.41
CA TYR A 254 4.24 -2.30 -20.88
C TYR A 254 4.07 -0.93 -20.22
N SER A 255 5.09 -0.08 -20.30
CA SER A 255 4.98 1.31 -19.85
C SER A 255 3.94 2.04 -20.69
N ASN A 256 3.11 2.84 -20.02
CA ASN A 256 2.28 3.87 -20.64
C ASN A 256 3.05 5.15 -21.00
N GLU A 257 4.33 5.25 -20.59
CA GLU A 257 5.19 6.42 -20.73
C GLU A 257 4.56 7.67 -20.09
N ARG A 258 4.12 7.58 -18.83
CA ARG A 258 3.49 8.69 -18.06
C ARG A 258 3.68 8.53 -16.56
N GLU A 259 3.78 9.65 -15.86
CA GLU A 259 3.49 9.75 -14.43
C GLU A 259 1.97 9.59 -14.22
N MET A 260 1.54 8.42 -13.74
CA MET A 260 0.12 8.08 -13.66
C MET A 260 -0.31 7.24 -12.47
N PHE A 261 -1.59 7.37 -12.12
CA PHE A 261 -2.31 6.50 -11.19
C PHE A 261 -3.43 5.74 -11.91
N TYR A 262 -3.72 4.56 -11.39
CA TYR A 262 -4.85 3.74 -11.77
C TYR A 262 -5.86 3.75 -10.62
N MET A 263 -7.16 3.85 -10.93
CA MET A 263 -8.23 3.90 -9.93
C MET A 263 -9.36 2.95 -10.31
N ASN A 264 -9.72 2.05 -9.39
CA ASN A 264 -10.76 1.04 -9.59
C ASN A 264 -12.14 1.60 -9.21
N VAL A 265 -12.80 2.25 -10.16
CA VAL A 265 -14.05 2.97 -9.89
C VAL A 265 -15.27 2.07 -9.65
N GLU A 266 -15.17 0.76 -9.90
CA GLU A 266 -16.19 -0.21 -9.46
C GLU A 266 -16.04 -0.59 -7.98
N GLN A 267 -14.86 -0.40 -7.39
CA GLN A 267 -14.53 -0.74 -6.01
C GLN A 267 -14.50 0.50 -5.10
N ILE A 268 -14.00 1.63 -5.61
CA ILE A 268 -13.82 2.89 -4.87
C ILE A 268 -14.51 4.02 -5.66
N PRO A 269 -15.73 4.45 -5.27
CA PRO A 269 -16.51 5.40 -6.06
C PRO A 269 -15.83 6.78 -6.19
N LEU A 270 -15.93 7.36 -7.39
CA LEU A 270 -15.53 8.74 -7.65
C LEU A 270 -16.17 9.72 -6.65
N GLY A 271 -15.39 10.73 -6.25
CA GLY A 271 -15.84 11.81 -5.37
C GLY A 271 -16.13 11.37 -3.93
N SER A 272 -15.64 10.19 -3.53
CA SER A 272 -15.64 9.72 -2.13
C SER A 272 -14.31 9.99 -1.45
N ASP A 273 -14.33 10.12 -0.12
CA ASP A 273 -13.10 10.29 0.67
C ASP A 273 -12.13 9.11 0.50
N GLY A 274 -12.63 7.89 0.28
CA GLY A 274 -11.79 6.72 -0.01
C GLY A 274 -11.02 6.84 -1.32
N TYR A 275 -11.64 7.40 -2.37
CA TYR A 275 -10.97 7.67 -3.65
C TYR A 275 -9.83 8.68 -3.46
N SER A 276 -10.11 9.78 -2.75
CA SER A 276 -9.12 10.81 -2.46
C SER A 276 -8.02 10.33 -1.51
N SER A 277 -8.33 9.42 -0.58
CA SER A 277 -7.34 8.75 0.28
C SER A 277 -6.32 7.98 -0.54
N VAL A 278 -6.78 7.12 -1.45
CA VAL A 278 -5.92 6.37 -2.37
C VAL A 278 -5.07 7.31 -3.22
N LEU A 279 -5.61 8.43 -3.73
CA LEU A 279 -4.79 9.39 -4.46
C LEU A 279 -3.70 10.07 -3.61
N ALA A 280 -3.93 10.28 -2.30
CA ALA A 280 -2.90 10.77 -1.39
C ALA A 280 -1.82 9.70 -1.12
N HIS A 281 -2.24 8.44 -1.01
CA HIS A 281 -1.38 7.26 -0.88
C HIS A 281 -0.47 7.07 -2.12
N GLU A 282 -1.07 6.93 -3.31
CA GLU A 282 -0.33 6.71 -4.57
C GLU A 282 0.60 7.86 -4.95
N PHE A 283 0.23 9.10 -4.63
CA PHE A 283 1.11 10.23 -4.89
C PHE A 283 2.28 10.32 -3.90
N GLN A 284 2.21 9.69 -2.72
CA GLN A 284 3.40 9.52 -1.88
C GLN A 284 4.39 8.60 -2.60
N HIS A 285 3.94 7.43 -3.06
CA HIS A 285 4.82 6.47 -3.76
C HIS A 285 5.48 7.10 -4.99
N MET A 286 4.77 7.93 -5.75
CA MET A 286 5.34 8.66 -6.90
C MET A 286 6.42 9.66 -6.52
N ILE A 287 6.30 10.34 -5.36
CA ILE A 287 7.31 11.27 -4.84
C ILE A 287 8.55 10.52 -4.31
N GLU A 288 8.38 9.37 -3.66
CA GLU A 288 9.48 8.59 -3.11
C GLU A 288 10.23 7.76 -4.18
N TRP A 289 9.54 7.30 -5.22
CA TRP A 289 10.10 6.47 -6.30
C TRP A 289 11.43 6.96 -6.93
N PRO A 290 11.62 8.26 -7.29
CA PRO A 290 12.89 8.72 -7.87
C PRO A 290 14.02 8.82 -6.83
N GLU A 291 13.69 9.02 -5.55
CA GLU A 291 14.66 9.22 -4.47
C GLU A 291 15.32 7.87 -4.08
N THR A 292 14.54 6.78 -3.98
CA THR A 292 15.09 5.44 -3.76
C THR A 292 14.28 4.30 -4.42
N THR A 293 14.98 3.47 -5.20
CA THR A 293 14.42 2.21 -5.75
C THR A 293 14.53 1.02 -4.78
N GLN A 294 14.93 1.29 -3.54
CA GLN A 294 15.18 0.31 -2.47
C GLN A 294 14.64 0.84 -1.14
N ALA A 295 13.52 1.56 -1.16
CA ALA A 295 12.80 1.91 0.06
C ALA A 295 12.42 0.64 0.83
N ALA A 296 12.66 0.63 2.14
CA ALA A 296 12.15 -0.42 3.01
C ALA A 296 10.62 -0.38 2.95
N THR A 297 9.98 -1.51 2.61
CA THR A 297 8.52 -1.55 2.35
C THR A 297 7.72 -1.01 3.52
N TRP A 298 8.08 -1.35 4.76
CA TRP A 298 7.42 -0.82 5.96
C TRP A 298 7.42 0.72 6.01
N PHE A 299 8.52 1.35 5.60
CA PHE A 299 8.68 2.79 5.69
C PHE A 299 7.89 3.50 4.59
N ASN A 300 8.01 3.05 3.34
CA ASN A 300 7.29 3.64 2.21
C ASN A 300 5.77 3.47 2.35
N GLU A 301 5.28 2.26 2.63
CA GLU A 301 3.85 1.97 2.80
C GLU A 301 3.26 2.72 4.01
N GLY A 302 3.99 2.80 5.13
CA GLY A 302 3.55 3.56 6.30
C GLY A 302 3.58 5.08 6.09
N LEU A 303 4.51 5.61 5.28
CA LEU A 303 4.48 7.01 4.85
C LEU A 303 3.29 7.29 3.92
N SER A 304 2.92 6.36 3.04
CA SER A 304 1.69 6.47 2.22
C SER A 304 0.43 6.50 3.10
N GLN A 305 0.34 5.67 4.12
CA GLN A 305 -0.77 5.73 5.09
C GLN A 305 -0.75 7.01 5.94
N LEU A 306 0.43 7.52 6.30
CA LEU A 306 0.55 8.83 6.94
C LEU A 306 0.12 9.96 5.98
N ALA A 307 0.36 9.83 4.67
CA ALA A 307 -0.11 10.78 3.67
C ALA A 307 -1.66 10.85 3.63
N GLU A 308 -2.35 9.71 3.75
CA GLU A 308 -3.81 9.67 3.89
C GLU A 308 -4.28 10.50 5.09
N GLU A 309 -3.71 10.26 6.28
CA GLU A 309 -4.06 11.00 7.49
C GLU A 309 -3.76 12.50 7.39
N LEU A 310 -2.57 12.87 6.89
CA LEU A 310 -2.12 14.28 6.77
C LEU A 310 -2.79 15.08 5.64
N ASN A 311 -3.56 14.41 4.77
CA ASN A 311 -4.50 15.03 3.81
C ASN A 311 -5.94 15.13 4.33
N GLY A 312 -6.22 14.56 5.51
CA GLY A 312 -7.53 14.61 6.17
C GLY A 312 -8.39 13.36 6.00
N PHE A 313 -7.79 12.19 5.75
CA PHE A 313 -8.48 10.90 5.62
C PHE A 313 -8.10 9.90 6.74
N PRO A 314 -8.17 10.27 8.03
CA PRO A 314 -7.66 9.45 9.14
C PRO A 314 -8.40 8.11 9.29
N GLU A 315 -9.68 8.02 8.92
CA GLU A 315 -10.44 6.75 9.02
C GLU A 315 -9.93 5.69 8.01
N SER A 316 -9.49 6.12 6.83
CA SER A 316 -8.84 5.25 5.84
C SER A 316 -7.48 4.78 6.34
N ALA A 317 -6.63 5.71 6.77
CA ALA A 317 -5.29 5.43 7.31
C ALA A 317 -5.35 4.43 8.48
N ARG A 318 -6.26 4.65 9.43
CA ARG A 318 -6.44 3.81 10.62
C ARG A 318 -7.10 2.46 10.36
N SER A 319 -7.61 2.20 9.16
CA SER A 319 -8.36 0.97 8.84
C SER A 319 -7.53 -0.32 9.05
N THR A 320 -6.21 -0.23 8.96
CA THR A 320 -5.26 -1.35 9.12
C THR A 320 -4.81 -1.56 10.57
N ALA A 321 -4.84 -0.52 11.40
CA ALA A 321 -4.39 -0.57 12.80
C ALA A 321 -5.03 -1.70 13.65
N PRO A 322 -6.33 -2.03 13.53
CA PRO A 322 -6.93 -3.15 14.26
C PRO A 322 -6.29 -4.52 13.98
N ALA A 323 -5.72 -4.73 12.78
CA ALA A 323 -5.07 -5.99 12.44
C ALA A 323 -3.74 -6.16 13.19
N TYR A 324 -2.93 -5.10 13.28
CA TYR A 324 -1.72 -5.09 14.10
C TYR A 324 -2.06 -5.19 15.60
N LEU A 325 -3.04 -4.44 16.09
CA LEU A 325 -3.44 -4.48 17.50
C LEU A 325 -4.00 -5.85 17.94
N ALA A 326 -4.45 -6.69 17.00
CA ALA A 326 -4.84 -8.07 17.25
C ALA A 326 -3.66 -9.05 17.27
N ASN A 327 -2.51 -8.69 16.69
CA ASN A 327 -1.28 -9.48 16.66
C ASN A 327 -0.02 -8.56 16.65
N PRO A 328 0.34 -7.96 17.80
CA PRO A 328 1.40 -6.95 17.88
C PRO A 328 2.82 -7.52 17.80
N ASP A 329 2.99 -8.85 17.78
CA ASP A 329 4.28 -9.52 17.64
C ASP A 329 4.82 -9.49 16.18
N ILE A 330 4.19 -8.70 15.29
CA ILE A 330 4.65 -8.45 13.92
C ILE A 330 5.88 -7.53 13.97
N GLN A 331 6.99 -7.96 13.35
CA GLN A 331 8.19 -7.15 13.25
C GLN A 331 7.96 -5.95 12.32
N LEU A 332 8.07 -4.74 12.88
CA LEU A 332 7.87 -3.46 12.18
C LEU A 332 8.68 -3.34 10.89
N THR A 333 9.96 -3.74 10.92
CA THR A 333 10.91 -3.56 9.81
C THR A 333 10.93 -4.72 8.80
N ASP A 334 9.99 -5.65 8.90
CA ASP A 334 9.83 -6.79 7.97
C ASP A 334 8.50 -6.68 7.20
N TRP A 335 8.33 -7.49 6.16
CA TRP A 335 7.12 -7.50 5.34
C TRP A 335 6.69 -8.90 4.90
N ALA A 336 5.40 -9.20 5.04
CA ALA A 336 4.84 -10.49 4.65
C ALA A 336 5.05 -10.80 3.15
N GLU A 337 5.60 -11.99 2.83
CA GLU A 337 5.64 -12.47 1.43
C GLU A 337 4.25 -12.83 0.88
N ASN A 338 3.26 -13.03 1.76
CA ASN A 338 1.88 -13.33 1.42
C ASN A 338 0.98 -12.07 1.59
N PRO A 339 0.35 -11.56 0.51
CA PRO A 339 -0.55 -10.41 0.59
C PRO A 339 -1.66 -10.50 1.63
N SER A 340 -2.16 -11.70 1.96
CA SER A 340 -3.22 -11.85 2.97
C SER A 340 -2.77 -11.57 4.42
N GLU A 341 -1.46 -11.51 4.66
CA GLU A 341 -0.85 -11.26 5.97
C GLU A 341 -0.33 -9.81 6.09
N ALA A 342 -0.18 -9.09 4.98
CA ALA A 342 0.39 -7.74 4.94
C ALA A 342 -0.39 -6.69 5.75
N ILE A 343 -1.72 -6.85 5.92
CA ILE A 343 -2.58 -5.89 6.65
C ILE A 343 -2.08 -5.58 8.08
N GLY A 344 -1.44 -6.54 8.75
CA GLY A 344 -0.83 -6.31 10.05
C GLY A 344 0.46 -5.49 9.99
N HIS A 345 1.25 -5.63 8.91
CA HIS A 345 2.45 -4.82 8.69
C HIS A 345 2.10 -3.37 8.34
N TYR A 346 1.06 -3.15 7.53
CA TYR A 346 0.46 -1.82 7.35
C TYR A 346 0.10 -1.18 8.70
N GLY A 347 -0.68 -1.89 9.52
CA GLY A 347 -1.07 -1.40 10.85
C GLY A 347 0.12 -1.05 11.75
N ALA A 348 1.20 -1.84 11.72
CA ALA A 348 2.43 -1.57 12.46
C ALA A 348 3.14 -0.30 11.96
N ALA A 349 3.38 -0.23 10.64
CA ALA A 349 4.09 0.85 9.97
C ALA A 349 3.38 2.20 10.11
N TYR A 350 2.08 2.24 9.86
CA TYR A 350 1.24 3.42 10.04
C TYR A 350 1.28 3.93 11.49
N LEU A 351 1.04 3.06 12.48
CA LEU A 351 1.02 3.49 13.89
C LEU A 351 2.39 4.00 14.35
N PHE A 352 3.49 3.36 13.92
CA PHE A 352 4.83 3.84 14.23
C PHE A 352 5.12 5.19 13.56
N LEU A 353 4.83 5.36 12.28
CA LEU A 353 5.15 6.61 11.57
C LEU A 353 4.23 7.77 11.96
N THR A 354 2.97 7.53 12.31
CA THR A 354 2.12 8.55 12.96
C THR A 354 2.66 8.92 14.34
N TYR A 355 3.03 7.96 15.19
CA TYR A 355 3.67 8.25 16.49
C TYR A 355 4.96 9.08 16.29
N TYR A 356 5.82 8.65 15.38
CA TYR A 356 7.08 9.32 15.08
C TYR A 356 6.85 10.75 14.58
N TYR A 357 5.89 10.96 13.67
CA TYR A 357 5.54 12.28 13.17
C TYR A 357 4.92 13.19 14.23
N GLU A 358 4.01 12.68 15.08
CA GLU A 358 3.40 13.48 16.15
C GLU A 358 4.40 13.90 17.23
N HIS A 359 5.36 13.03 17.56
CA HIS A 359 6.34 13.28 18.61
C HIS A 359 7.63 13.97 18.13
N TYR A 360 8.11 13.66 16.91
CA TYR A 360 9.40 14.14 16.38
C TYR A 360 9.29 14.93 15.06
N GLY A 361 8.14 14.96 14.39
CA GLY A 361 7.89 15.65 13.10
C GLY A 361 8.07 17.17 13.07
N LYS A 362 8.51 17.79 14.17
CA LYS A 362 8.99 19.19 14.21
C LYS A 362 10.49 19.32 13.92
N ALA A 363 11.25 18.26 14.15
CA ALA A 363 12.66 18.13 13.78
C ALA A 363 12.79 17.33 12.47
N ALA A 364 12.02 16.25 12.34
CA ALA A 364 12.06 15.37 11.18
C ALA A 364 11.51 16.02 9.90
N ASP A 365 12.40 16.37 8.97
CA ASP A 365 12.04 16.63 7.58
C ASP A 365 11.80 15.28 6.88
N LEU A 366 10.53 14.91 6.67
CA LEU A 366 10.14 13.67 5.98
C LEU A 366 10.81 13.55 4.60
N ARG A 367 11.07 14.67 3.91
CA ARG A 367 11.77 14.71 2.61
C ARG A 367 13.22 14.25 2.75
N GLN A 368 13.88 14.64 3.84
CA GLN A 368 15.25 14.22 4.14
C GLN A 368 15.27 12.73 4.50
N LEU A 369 14.37 12.27 5.37
CA LEU A 369 14.29 10.86 5.76
C LEU A 369 14.02 9.93 4.57
N ILE A 370 13.17 10.33 3.62
CA ILE A 370 12.96 9.61 2.35
C ILE A 370 14.28 9.53 1.55
N ARG A 371 14.90 10.68 1.25
CA ARG A 371 16.16 10.76 0.46
C ARG A 371 17.32 9.98 1.06
N GLU A 372 17.40 9.99 2.37
CA GLU A 372 18.46 9.32 3.10
C GLU A 372 18.19 7.83 3.35
N GLY A 373 16.99 7.34 3.04
CA GLY A 373 16.60 5.94 3.16
C GLY A 373 16.41 5.50 4.61
N ALA A 374 15.77 6.32 5.44
CA ALA A 374 15.60 6.08 6.88
C ALA A 374 14.90 4.76 7.25
N GLY A 375 14.11 4.19 6.33
CA GLY A 375 13.52 2.85 6.49
C GLY A 375 14.54 1.70 6.55
N GLU A 376 15.71 1.87 5.93
CA GLU A 376 16.86 0.95 6.01
C GLU A 376 17.94 1.48 6.97
N ARG A 377 18.15 2.81 7.00
CA ARG A 377 19.08 3.53 7.89
C ARG A 377 18.38 4.01 9.16
N LEU A 378 17.89 3.08 9.97
CA LEU A 378 17.09 3.32 11.19
C LEU A 378 17.73 4.30 12.18
N GLN A 379 19.07 4.41 12.20
CA GLN A 379 19.78 5.36 13.06
C GLN A 379 19.39 6.83 12.81
N LEU A 380 18.97 7.17 11.58
CA LEU A 380 18.49 8.52 11.25
C LEU A 380 17.28 8.93 12.07
N LEU A 381 16.35 8.00 12.28
CA LEU A 381 15.15 8.24 13.09
C LEU A 381 15.52 8.51 14.56
N SER A 382 16.57 7.86 15.07
CA SER A 382 17.10 8.16 16.41
C SER A 382 17.90 9.46 16.48
N GLU A 383 18.58 9.85 15.40
CA GLU A 383 19.32 11.11 15.30
C GLU A 383 18.37 12.33 15.35
N ASP A 384 17.30 12.32 14.57
CA ASP A 384 16.20 13.29 14.64
C ASP A 384 15.52 13.28 16.02
N ALA A 385 15.21 12.09 16.55
CA ALA A 385 14.52 11.97 17.85
C ALA A 385 15.33 12.59 19.00
N ARG A 386 16.67 12.53 18.96
CA ARG A 386 17.55 13.17 19.96
C ARG A 386 17.43 14.68 20.05
N GLU A 387 16.99 15.36 19.00
CA GLU A 387 16.77 16.81 19.06
C GLU A 387 15.64 17.18 20.03
N ILE A 388 14.71 16.24 20.29
CA ILE A 388 13.52 16.44 21.13
C ILE A 388 13.59 15.61 22.43
N ARG A 389 14.09 14.38 22.37
CA ARG A 389 14.38 13.49 23.50
C ARG A 389 15.87 13.11 23.52
N PRO A 390 16.77 13.92 24.14
CA PRO A 390 18.20 13.66 24.17
C PRO A 390 18.63 12.33 24.82
N GLU A 391 17.70 11.62 25.45
CA GLU A 391 17.86 10.28 26.03
C GLU A 391 17.66 9.11 25.05
N VAL A 392 17.27 9.35 23.80
CA VAL A 392 17.07 8.31 22.77
C VAL A 392 18.39 8.07 22.02
N ASP A 393 19.22 7.14 22.45
CA ASP A 393 20.49 6.84 21.76
C ASP A 393 20.27 5.96 20.51
N THR A 394 19.30 5.03 20.53
CA THR A 394 19.07 4.05 19.46
C THR A 394 17.61 3.99 18.96
N PHE A 395 17.38 3.30 17.83
CA PHE A 395 16.06 3.17 17.20
C PHE A 395 15.04 2.40 18.08
N ASP A 396 15.50 1.42 18.87
CA ASP A 396 14.67 0.64 19.78
C ASP A 396 14.23 1.41 21.05
N GLU A 397 14.69 2.65 21.22
CA GLU A 397 14.32 3.57 22.31
C GLU A 397 13.30 4.66 21.88
N ILE A 398 12.84 4.61 20.62
CA ILE A 398 11.85 5.54 20.03
C ILE A 398 10.43 5.23 20.51
#